data_AF-A0A954NNX8-F1
#
_entry.id   AF-A0A954NNX8-F1
#
_cell.length_a   1.000
_cell.length_b   1.000
_cell.length_c   1.000
_cell.angle_alpha   90.00
_cell.angle_beta   90.00
_cell.angle_gamma   90.00
#
_symmetry.space_group_name_H-M   'P 1'
#
loop_
_entity.id
_entity.type
_entity.pdbx_description
1 polymer ?
#
loop_
_entity_poly.entity_id
_entity_poly.type
_entity_poly.pdbx_seq_one_letter_code
_entity_poly.pdbx_strand_id
1 'polypeptide(L)'
;GFQFHGYGGQIRVSPKNMKKFKQRSRALLNRNHGKSTRHRLLELNRYLRGWIGYFALDQRQSEFGKLDKWLRRRLRACIWKQWRNPRTRIQKLKQLGVREHEAYCHGFSRKGPWRMSKTIGLSMALTTQWLTELGLLSLSDLWSQLAPLRRTA
;
A
#
# COMPACT_ATOMS: atom_id res chain seq x y z
N GLY A 1 8.15 19.91 3.91
CA GLY A 1 9.17 20.43 2.97
C GLY A 1 10.20 19.39 2.59
N PHE A 2 11.13 19.81 1.74
CA PHE A 2 12.20 18.99 1.22
C PHE A 2 13.43 19.04 2.12
N GLN A 3 14.35 18.11 1.89
CA GLN A 3 15.70 18.11 2.45
C GLN A 3 16.66 18.06 1.27
N PHE A 4 17.68 18.89 1.30
CA PHE A 4 18.74 18.91 0.29
C PHE A 4 19.88 18.01 0.73
N HIS A 5 20.52 17.32 -0.20
CA HIS A 5 21.58 16.37 0.12
C HIS A 5 22.67 16.39 -0.94
N GLY A 6 23.93 16.28 -0.49
CA GLY A 6 25.12 16.23 -1.34
C GLY A 6 25.48 17.56 -2.00
N TYR A 7 26.64 17.57 -2.67
CA TYR A 7 27.06 18.67 -3.54
C TYR A 7 26.15 18.69 -4.78
N GLY A 8 25.53 19.84 -5.07
CA GLY A 8 24.51 19.97 -6.13
C GLY A 8 23.04 19.88 -5.65
N GLY A 9 22.79 19.79 -4.34
CA GLY A 9 21.47 20.10 -3.76
C GLY A 9 20.32 19.19 -4.20
N GLN A 10 20.51 17.86 -4.16
CA GLN A 10 19.44 16.93 -4.54
C GLN A 10 18.22 17.11 -3.64
N ILE A 11 17.09 17.47 -4.24
CA ILE A 11 15.80 17.65 -3.57
C ILE A 11 15.26 16.28 -3.14
N ARG A 12 15.04 16.10 -1.84
CA ARG A 12 14.51 14.85 -1.27
C ARG A 12 13.32 15.12 -0.37
N VAL A 13 12.38 14.18 -0.28
CA VAL A 13 11.34 14.23 0.73
C VAL A 13 11.96 14.07 2.11
N SER A 14 11.72 15.03 3.01
CA SER A 14 12.18 14.96 4.40
C SER A 14 11.66 13.69 5.11
N PRO A 15 12.48 13.02 5.96
CA PRO A 15 12.05 11.87 6.77
C PRO A 15 10.79 12.14 7.60
N LYS A 16 10.60 13.40 8.05
CA LYS A 16 9.40 13.83 8.79
C LYS A 16 8.14 13.65 7.94
N ASN A 17 8.17 14.05 6.67
CA ASN A 17 7.02 13.91 5.77
C ASN A 17 6.80 12.45 5.37
N MET A 18 7.89 11.68 5.23
CA MET A 18 7.81 10.24 4.98
C MET A 18 7.09 9.51 6.13
N LYS A 19 7.40 9.89 7.38
CA LYS A 19 6.69 9.37 8.57
C LYS A 19 5.22 9.81 8.58
N LYS A 20 4.94 11.08 8.31
CA LYS A 20 3.57 11.61 8.20
C LYS A 20 2.76 10.89 7.12
N PHE A 21 3.36 10.59 5.97
CA PHE A 21 2.75 9.83 4.89
C PHE A 21 2.30 8.45 5.34
N LYS A 22 3.21 7.70 5.98
CA LYS A 22 2.90 6.37 6.53
C LYS A 22 1.82 6.46 7.61
N GLN A 23 1.86 7.45 8.50
CA GLN A 23 0.84 7.66 9.54
C GLN A 23 -0.53 7.95 8.93
N ARG A 24 -0.63 8.87 7.96
CA ARG A 24 -1.89 9.21 7.30
C ARG A 24 -2.45 8.02 6.54
N SER A 25 -1.62 7.34 5.75
CA SER A 25 -2.01 6.11 5.04
C SER A 25 -2.48 5.01 6.00
N ARG A 26 -1.85 4.88 7.16
CA ARG A 26 -2.23 3.92 8.21
C ARG A 26 -3.61 4.23 8.80
N ALA A 27 -3.93 5.51 8.97
CA ALA A 27 -5.23 5.97 9.45
C ALA A 27 -6.34 5.73 8.41
N LEU A 28 -6.09 6.06 7.14
CA LEU A 28 -7.03 5.83 6.04
C LEU A 28 -7.32 4.33 5.84
N LEU A 29 -6.29 3.49 5.92
CA LEU A 29 -6.41 2.03 5.82
C LEU A 29 -6.76 1.37 7.16
N ASN A 30 -7.28 2.10 8.14
CA ASN A 30 -7.70 1.52 9.40
C ASN A 30 -9.07 0.84 9.26
N ARG A 31 -9.16 -0.41 9.74
CA ARG A 31 -10.41 -1.17 9.72
C ARG A 31 -11.48 -0.57 10.63
N ASN A 32 -11.09 0.09 11.72
CA ASN A 32 -12.00 0.42 12.82
C ASN A 32 -13.05 1.51 12.49
N HIS A 33 -13.01 2.13 11.31
CA HIS A 33 -13.94 3.21 10.93
C HIS A 33 -15.25 2.76 10.25
N GLY A 34 -15.57 1.45 10.21
CA GLY A 34 -16.82 0.95 9.60
C GLY A 34 -16.98 1.13 8.09
N LYS A 35 -16.09 1.90 7.43
CA LYS A 35 -16.11 2.16 5.99
C LYS A 35 -15.96 0.90 5.13
N SER A 36 -16.39 0.94 3.88
CA SER A 36 -16.10 -0.12 2.90
C SER A 36 -14.65 -0.04 2.40
N THR A 37 -14.11 -1.15 1.88
CA THR A 37 -12.73 -1.18 1.32
C THR A 37 -12.59 -0.24 0.12
N ARG A 38 -13.61 -0.17 -0.74
CA ARG A 38 -13.67 0.75 -1.88
C ARG A 38 -13.61 2.21 -1.41
N HIS A 39 -14.37 2.57 -0.38
CA HIS A 39 -14.33 3.91 0.19
C HIS A 39 -12.94 4.26 0.77
N ARG A 40 -12.29 3.32 1.47
CA ARG A 40 -10.92 3.53 1.96
C ARG A 40 -9.93 3.76 0.83
N LEU A 41 -10.07 3.03 -0.28
CA LEU A 41 -9.22 3.20 -1.45
C LEU A 41 -9.47 4.53 -2.16
N LEU A 42 -10.72 4.98 -2.26
CA LEU A 42 -11.04 6.30 -2.80
C LEU A 42 -10.36 7.42 -1.99
N GLU A 43 -10.48 7.39 -0.66
CA GLU A 43 -9.81 8.37 0.22
C GLU A 43 -8.28 8.28 0.12
N LEU A 44 -7.74 7.06 0.12
CA LEU A 44 -6.31 6.83 -0.04
C LEU A 44 -5.82 7.40 -1.37
N ASN A 45 -6.47 7.06 -2.48
CA ASN A 45 -6.07 7.50 -3.81
C ASN A 45 -6.11 9.02 -3.97
N ARG A 46 -7.11 9.70 -3.40
CA ARG A 46 -7.15 11.17 -3.34
C ARG A 46 -5.92 11.72 -2.60
N TYR A 47 -5.58 11.12 -1.47
CA TYR A 47 -4.39 11.47 -0.71
C TYR A 47 -3.08 11.20 -1.48
N LEU A 48 -2.95 10.04 -2.13
CA LEU A 48 -1.76 9.67 -2.91
C LEU A 48 -1.52 10.65 -4.06
N ARG A 49 -2.57 11.01 -4.82
CA ARG A 49 -2.48 12.00 -5.91
C ARG A 49 -2.00 13.37 -5.43
N GLY A 50 -2.60 13.89 -4.36
CA GLY A 50 -2.18 15.18 -3.79
C GLY A 50 -0.75 15.14 -3.24
N TRP A 51 -0.38 14.03 -2.59
CA TRP A 51 0.96 13.87 -2.02
C TRP A 51 2.04 13.78 -3.10
N ILE A 52 1.82 12.97 -4.15
CA ILE A 52 2.72 12.89 -5.30
C ILE A 52 2.76 14.22 -6.05
N GLY A 53 1.61 14.87 -6.25
CA GLY A 53 1.54 16.21 -6.83
C GLY A 53 2.42 17.22 -6.09
N TYR A 54 2.57 17.14 -4.78
CA TYR A 54 3.49 18.02 -4.06
C TYR A 54 4.95 17.54 -4.11
N PHE A 55 5.19 16.24 -3.93
CA PHE A 55 6.54 15.68 -3.75
C PHE A 55 7.20 15.10 -5.01
N ALA A 56 6.60 15.23 -6.20
CA ALA A 56 7.17 14.70 -7.45
C ALA A 56 8.53 15.31 -7.85
N LEU A 57 8.97 16.39 -7.19
CA LEU A 57 10.31 16.96 -7.35
C LEU A 57 11.43 16.06 -6.77
N ASP A 58 11.12 15.11 -5.89
CA ASP A 58 12.12 14.12 -5.46
C ASP A 58 12.46 13.21 -6.64
N GLN A 59 13.75 13.19 -7.00
CA GLN A 59 14.25 12.49 -8.17
C GLN A 59 14.38 10.97 -7.96
N ARG A 60 14.19 10.46 -6.73
CA ARG A 60 14.39 9.04 -6.41
C ARG A 60 13.12 8.22 -6.61
N GLN A 61 12.96 7.67 -7.81
CA GLN A 61 11.87 6.73 -8.12
C GLN A 61 11.84 5.51 -7.17
N SER A 62 13.01 5.04 -6.74
CA SER A 62 13.16 3.88 -5.86
C SER A 62 12.48 4.05 -4.50
N GLU A 63 12.39 5.27 -3.96
CA GLU A 63 11.69 5.54 -2.69
C GLU A 63 10.17 5.42 -2.84
N PHE A 64 9.61 5.87 -3.97
CA PHE A 64 8.18 5.67 -4.27
C PHE A 64 7.85 4.18 -4.42
N GLY A 65 8.71 3.40 -5.09
CA GLY A 65 8.55 1.94 -5.16
C GLY A 65 8.59 1.25 -3.78
N LYS A 66 9.43 1.72 -2.84
CA LYS A 66 9.43 1.23 -1.44
C LYS A 66 8.13 1.57 -0.72
N LEU A 67 7.60 2.77 -0.94
CA LEU A 67 6.30 3.18 -0.40
C LEU A 67 5.15 2.35 -0.96
N ASP A 68 5.15 2.04 -2.25
CA ASP A 68 4.15 1.19 -2.87
C ASP A 68 4.15 -0.23 -2.32
N LYS A 69 5.34 -0.80 -2.10
CA LYS A 69 5.48 -2.11 -1.42
C LYS A 69 4.88 -2.05 -0.01
N TRP A 70 5.14 -0.97 0.73
CA TRP A 70 4.60 -0.77 2.07
C TRP A 70 3.07 -0.57 2.08
N LEU A 71 2.53 0.21 1.14
CA LEU A 71 1.09 0.43 0.97
C LEU A 71 0.36 -0.86 0.63
N ARG A 72 0.85 -1.63 -0.35
CA ARG A 72 0.28 -2.94 -0.70
C ARG A 72 0.22 -3.87 0.50
N ARG A 73 1.33 -3.97 1.26
CA ARG A 73 1.36 -4.76 2.50
C ARG A 73 0.37 -4.26 3.54
N ARG A 74 0.18 -2.94 3.66
CA ARG A 74 -0.78 -2.35 4.61
C ARG A 74 -2.22 -2.64 4.20
N LEU A 75 -2.53 -2.55 2.92
CA LEU A 75 -3.85 -2.89 2.37
C LEU A 75 -4.16 -4.38 2.59
N ARG A 76 -3.21 -5.28 2.31
CA ARG A 76 -3.34 -6.72 2.64
C ARG A 76 -3.64 -6.95 4.12
N ALA A 77 -2.93 -6.25 5.01
CA ALA A 77 -3.19 -6.35 6.45
C ALA A 77 -4.59 -5.84 6.83
N CYS A 78 -5.11 -4.82 6.14
CA CYS A 78 -6.46 -4.31 6.34
C CYS A 78 -7.52 -5.35 5.92
N ILE A 79 -7.37 -5.92 4.71
CA ILE A 79 -8.24 -6.96 4.17
C ILE A 79 -8.21 -8.21 5.07
N TRP A 80 -7.02 -8.64 5.50
CA TRP A 80 -6.89 -9.77 6.43
C TRP A 80 -7.61 -9.53 7.76
N LYS A 81 -7.52 -8.31 8.29
CA LYS A 81 -8.25 -7.92 9.52
C LYS A 81 -9.76 -7.84 9.26
N GLN A 82 -10.20 -7.56 8.04
CA GLN A 82 -11.61 -7.60 7.63
C GLN A 82 -12.15 -9.03 7.64
N TRP A 83 -11.36 -10.00 7.21
CA TRP A 83 -11.66 -11.43 7.34
C TRP A 83 -11.51 -11.88 8.80
N ARG A 84 -12.47 -11.50 9.65
CA ARG A 84 -12.41 -11.75 11.10
C ARG A 84 -12.39 -13.23 11.42
N ASN A 85 -13.28 -14.00 10.81
CA ASN A 85 -13.54 -15.39 11.18
C ASN A 85 -12.64 -16.34 10.38
N PRO A 86 -12.08 -17.41 11.00
CA PRO A 86 -11.24 -18.40 10.31
C PRO A 86 -11.92 -19.02 9.08
N ARG A 87 -13.20 -19.40 9.22
CA ARG A 87 -14.00 -19.94 8.10
C ARG A 87 -14.04 -19.00 6.89
N THR A 88 -14.26 -17.71 7.13
CA THR A 88 -14.26 -16.67 6.08
C THR A 88 -12.88 -16.51 5.45
N ARG A 89 -11.79 -16.57 6.24
CA ARG A 89 -10.43 -16.49 5.69
C ARG A 89 -10.15 -17.66 4.75
N ILE A 90 -10.46 -18.89 5.19
CA ILE A 90 -10.23 -20.10 4.41
C ILE A 90 -11.04 -20.04 3.11
N GLN A 91 -12.33 -19.72 3.20
CA GLN A 91 -13.20 -19.59 2.03
C GLN A 91 -12.68 -18.55 1.04
N LYS A 92 -12.26 -17.36 1.52
CA LYS A 92 -11.73 -16.30 0.65
C LYS A 92 -10.38 -16.67 0.03
N LEU A 93 -9.49 -17.32 0.77
CA LEU A 93 -8.21 -17.81 0.25
C LEU A 93 -8.44 -18.87 -0.85
N LYS A 94 -9.36 -19.82 -0.64
CA LYS A 94 -9.74 -20.81 -1.66
C LYS A 94 -10.34 -20.16 -2.90
N GLN A 95 -11.24 -19.16 -2.72
CA GLN A 95 -11.82 -18.38 -3.83
C GLN A 95 -10.76 -17.63 -4.65
N LEU A 96 -9.65 -17.24 -4.02
CA LEU A 96 -8.53 -16.54 -4.66
C LEU A 96 -7.46 -17.52 -5.20
N GLY A 97 -7.74 -18.82 -5.26
CA GLY A 97 -6.87 -19.81 -5.87
C GLY A 97 -5.73 -20.34 -4.98
N VAL A 98 -5.76 -20.07 -3.67
CA VAL A 98 -4.78 -20.65 -2.74
C VAL A 98 -5.08 -22.13 -2.52
N ARG A 99 -4.03 -22.97 -2.50
CA ARG A 99 -4.15 -24.40 -2.23
C ARG A 99 -4.86 -24.65 -0.89
N GLU A 100 -5.70 -25.66 -0.84
CA GLU A 100 -6.56 -25.91 0.31
C GLU A 100 -5.79 -26.06 1.62
N HIS A 101 -4.72 -26.86 1.62
CA HIS A 101 -3.84 -27.02 2.79
C HIS A 101 -3.27 -25.68 3.28
N GLU A 102 -2.75 -24.84 2.38
CA GLU A 102 -2.21 -23.53 2.72
C GLU A 102 -3.29 -22.57 3.24
N ALA A 103 -4.49 -22.63 2.66
CA ALA A 103 -5.64 -21.84 3.10
C ALA A 103 -6.03 -22.18 4.55
N TYR A 104 -6.02 -23.47 4.93
CA TYR A 104 -6.25 -23.90 6.30
C TYR A 104 -5.13 -23.44 7.25
N CYS A 105 -3.86 -23.67 6.89
CA CYS A 105 -2.72 -23.23 7.70
C CYS A 105 -2.73 -21.71 7.97
N HIS A 106 -3.06 -20.90 6.96
CA HIS A 106 -3.15 -19.45 7.10
C HIS A 106 -4.43 -19.00 7.81
N GLY A 107 -5.57 -19.65 7.54
CA GLY A 107 -6.87 -19.31 8.11
C GLY A 107 -6.93 -19.43 9.63
N PHE A 108 -6.39 -20.53 10.16
CA PHE A 108 -6.30 -20.80 11.61
C PHE A 108 -5.10 -20.16 12.30
N SER A 109 -4.23 -19.47 11.55
CA SER A 109 -3.04 -18.86 12.14
C SER A 109 -3.41 -17.83 13.21
N ARG A 110 -2.75 -17.94 14.37
CA ARG A 110 -2.83 -16.96 15.48
C ARG A 110 -1.97 -15.71 15.23
N LYS A 111 -1.21 -15.66 14.13
CA LYS A 111 -0.33 -14.54 13.80
C LYS A 111 -1.14 -13.27 13.48
N GLY A 112 -0.66 -12.12 13.97
CA GLY A 112 -1.33 -10.84 13.77
C GLY A 112 -1.35 -10.37 12.30
N PRO A 113 -2.25 -9.45 11.92
CA PRO A 113 -2.47 -9.06 10.52
C PRO A 113 -1.25 -8.53 9.79
N TRP A 114 -0.36 -7.82 10.49
CA TRP A 114 0.88 -7.30 9.89
C TRP A 114 1.92 -8.39 9.58
N ARG A 115 1.94 -9.48 10.38
CA ARG A 115 2.78 -10.64 10.11
C ARG A 115 2.21 -11.44 8.94
N MET A 116 0.89 -11.65 8.94
CA MET A 116 0.19 -12.37 7.88
C MET A 116 0.32 -11.66 6.53
N SER A 117 0.29 -10.33 6.47
CA SER A 117 0.39 -9.61 5.19
C SER A 117 1.73 -9.75 4.45
N LYS A 118 2.75 -10.36 5.08
CA LYS A 118 4.04 -10.67 4.45
C LYS A 118 4.15 -12.16 4.06
N THR A 119 3.17 -13.02 4.38
CA THR A 119 3.28 -14.45 4.04
C THR A 119 3.07 -14.67 2.55
N ILE A 120 3.61 -15.79 2.05
CA ILE A 120 3.50 -16.19 0.65
C ILE A 120 2.03 -16.45 0.30
N GLY A 121 1.28 -17.19 1.12
CA GLY A 121 -0.14 -17.46 0.86
C GLY A 121 -1.01 -16.19 0.74
N LEU A 122 -0.75 -15.14 1.52
CA LEU A 122 -1.46 -13.86 1.34
C LEU A 122 -0.97 -13.08 0.12
N SER A 123 0.30 -13.21 -0.25
CA SER A 123 0.85 -12.54 -1.42
C SER A 123 0.36 -13.20 -2.72
N MET A 124 0.14 -14.51 -2.69
CA MET A 124 -0.50 -15.29 -3.75
C MET A 124 -2.00 -14.98 -3.84
N ALA A 125 -2.72 -14.93 -2.72
CA ALA A 125 -4.15 -14.62 -2.73
C ALA A 125 -4.44 -13.17 -3.15
N LEU A 126 -3.68 -12.23 -2.57
CA LEU A 126 -3.85 -10.78 -2.77
C LEU A 126 -2.68 -10.27 -3.60
N THR A 127 -2.62 -10.71 -4.86
CA THR A 127 -1.58 -10.35 -5.81
C THR A 127 -1.52 -8.83 -6.02
N THR A 128 -0.40 -8.34 -6.54
CA THR A 128 -0.29 -6.92 -6.90
C THR A 128 -1.37 -6.53 -7.91
N GLN A 129 -1.59 -7.38 -8.91
CA GLN A 129 -2.61 -7.19 -9.93
C GLN A 129 -4.03 -7.11 -9.34
N TRP A 130 -4.36 -8.01 -8.42
CA TRP A 130 -5.66 -7.98 -7.76
C TRP A 130 -5.87 -6.69 -6.96
N LEU A 131 -4.82 -6.17 -6.32
CA LEU A 131 -4.89 -4.89 -5.60
C LEU A 131 -5.04 -3.69 -6.54
N THR A 132 -4.42 -3.72 -7.72
CA THR A 132 -4.58 -2.67 -8.74
C THR A 132 -5.98 -2.70 -9.35
N GLU A 133 -6.53 -3.89 -9.63
CA GLU A 133 -7.91 -4.09 -10.09
C GLU A 133 -8.94 -3.62 -9.04
N LEU A 134 -8.63 -3.83 -7.75
CA LEU A 134 -9.43 -3.28 -6.65
C LEU A 134 -9.41 -1.73 -6.62
N GLY A 135 -8.45 -1.11 -7.33
CA GLY A 135 -8.32 0.33 -7.51
C GLY A 135 -7.20 0.97 -6.70
N LEU A 136 -6.21 0.23 -6.20
CA LEU A 136 -5.03 0.84 -5.57
C LEU A 136 -4.15 1.50 -6.64
N LEU A 137 -3.89 2.80 -6.50
CA LEU A 137 -2.93 3.50 -7.35
C LEU A 137 -1.49 3.21 -6.95
N SER A 138 -0.62 3.13 -7.95
CA SER A 138 0.83 3.02 -7.80
C SER A 138 1.46 4.42 -7.74
N LEU A 139 2.23 4.69 -6.67
CA LEU A 139 2.97 5.95 -6.54
C LEU A 139 4.06 6.07 -7.60
N SER A 140 4.73 4.96 -7.96
CA SER A 140 5.73 4.98 -9.04
C SER A 140 5.13 5.42 -10.36
N ASP A 141 3.90 4.98 -10.64
CA ASP A 141 3.24 5.26 -11.92
C ASP A 141 2.77 6.72 -11.94
N LEU A 142 2.16 7.19 -10.84
CA LEU A 142 1.80 8.59 -10.66
C LEU A 142 3.01 9.52 -10.76
N TRP A 143 4.15 9.13 -10.16
CA TRP A 143 5.38 9.89 -10.26
C TRP A 143 5.90 9.91 -11.70
N SER A 144 5.89 8.77 -12.39
CA SER A 144 6.39 8.67 -13.77
C SER A 144 5.56 9.52 -14.74
N GLN A 145 4.26 9.71 -14.47
CA GLN A 145 3.40 10.62 -15.23
C GLN A 145 3.72 12.10 -14.98
N LEU A 146 4.11 12.48 -13.76
CA LEU A 146 4.32 13.88 -13.37
C LEU A 146 5.77 14.36 -13.47
N ALA A 147 6.75 13.46 -13.36
CA ALA A 147 8.16 13.81 -13.34
C ALA A 147 8.65 14.46 -14.64
N PRO A 148 8.26 14.00 -15.85
CA PRO A 148 8.67 14.63 -17.10
C PRO A 148 8.17 16.08 -17.21
N LEU A 149 6.92 16.34 -16.82
CA LEU A 149 6.27 17.64 -16.92
C LEU A 149 6.94 18.74 -16.06
N ARG A 150 7.78 18.35 -15.10
CA ARG A 150 8.44 19.27 -14.16
C ARG A 150 9.93 19.45 -14.42
N ARG A 151 10.51 18.67 -15.33
CA ARG A 151 11.92 18.80 -15.74
C ARG A 151 12.09 19.75 -16.92
N THR A 152 11.02 20.01 -17.67
CA THR A 152 11.01 20.85 -18.88
C THR A 152 10.62 22.30 -18.62
N ALA A 153 10.64 22.75 -17.36
CA ALA A 153 10.32 24.12 -16.96
C ALA A 153 11.52 24.77 -16.28
#